data_AF-A0A3D1B9D2-F1
#
_entry.id   AF-A0A3D1B9D2-F1
#
_cell.length_a   1.000
_cell.length_b   1.000
_cell.length_c   1.000
_cell.angle_alpha   90.00
_cell.angle_beta   90.00
_cell.angle_gamma   90.00
#
_symmetry.space_group_name_H-M   'P 1'
#
loop_
_entity.id
_entity.type
_entity.pdbx_description
1 polymer ?
#
loop_
_entity_poly.entity_id
_entity_poly.type
_entity_poly.pdbx_seq_one_letter_code
_entity_poly.pdbx_strand_id
1 'polypeptide(L)'
;AVVDRIADVLESVQVELQTLSKCIFDERKEQRTDLQQIIQQLGQNRSLLSQLGESLFSSTRLLAFYRLHANEPRQSVAKGLLKALERDVRSLGEHQARLLGDIAFLLDATLGLINIEQNAIIKVFSIAAVLFLPPTLVGTVYGM
;
A
#
# COMPACT_ATOMS: atom_id res chain seq x y z
N ALA A 1 5.76 24.16 -8.68
CA ALA A 1 4.78 24.32 -7.58
C ALA A 1 3.87 23.10 -7.44
N VAL A 2 2.92 22.82 -8.35
CA VAL A 2 2.01 21.65 -8.20
C VAL A 2 2.77 20.32 -8.35
N VAL A 3 3.63 20.21 -9.36
CA VAL A 3 4.45 19.01 -9.60
C VAL A 3 5.38 18.72 -8.41
N ASP A 4 6.05 19.74 -7.89
CA ASP A 4 6.90 19.62 -6.69
C ASP A 4 6.10 19.16 -5.48
N ARG A 5 4.89 19.71 -5.28
CA ARG A 5 4.04 19.29 -4.16
C ARG A 5 3.60 17.83 -4.28
N ILE A 6 3.35 17.33 -5.49
CA ILE A 6 3.06 15.92 -5.70
C ILE A 6 4.29 15.07 -5.34
N ALA A 7 5.49 15.52 -5.71
CA ALA A 7 6.73 14.84 -5.34
C ALA A 7 6.89 14.74 -3.81
N ASP A 8 6.70 15.85 -3.08
CA ASP A 8 6.78 15.86 -1.60
C ASP A 8 5.81 14.84 -0.97
N VAL A 9 4.58 14.75 -1.48
CA VAL A 9 3.58 13.82 -0.94
C VAL A 9 3.93 12.37 -1.28
N LEU A 10 4.44 12.09 -2.49
CA LEU A 10 4.90 10.75 -2.85
C LEU A 10 6.05 10.30 -1.94
N GLU A 11 6.99 11.19 -1.61
CA GLU A 11 8.09 10.90 -0.69
C GLU A 11 7.58 10.63 0.73
N SER A 12 6.63 11.43 1.23
CA SER A 12 5.99 11.18 2.53
C SER A 12 5.34 9.80 2.58
N VAL A 13 4.56 9.44 1.55
CA VAL A 13 3.92 8.11 1.46
C VAL A 13 4.97 7.01 1.42
N GLN A 14 6.08 7.19 0.69
CA GLN A 14 7.16 6.22 0.66
C GLN A 14 7.75 5.95 2.06
N VAL A 15 8.00 7.01 2.84
CA VAL A 15 8.53 6.89 4.21
C VAL A 15 7.54 6.15 5.13
N GLU A 16 6.24 6.45 4.99
CA GLU A 16 5.19 5.75 5.72
C GLU A 16 5.14 4.25 5.35
N LEU A 17 5.19 3.92 4.06
CA LEU A 17 5.19 2.52 3.60
C LEU A 17 6.41 1.75 4.10
N GLN A 18 7.59 2.38 4.14
CA GLN A 18 8.78 1.76 4.73
C GLN A 18 8.60 1.47 6.22
N THR A 19 7.93 2.36 6.94
CA THR A 19 7.62 2.19 8.37
C THR A 19 6.62 1.05 8.58
N LEU A 20 5.56 1.01 7.77
CA LEU A 20 4.55 -0.05 7.80
C LEU A 20 5.16 -1.41 7.45
N SER A 21 6.00 -1.46 6.41
CA SER A 21 6.73 -2.66 6.01
C SER A 21 7.56 -3.22 7.17
N LYS A 22 8.33 -2.37 7.86
CA LYS A 22 9.06 -2.78 9.06
C LYS A 22 8.12 -3.32 10.15
N CYS A 23 6.99 -2.67 10.40
CA CYS A 23 6.02 -3.15 11.39
C CYS A 23 5.39 -4.51 11.03
N ILE A 24 5.16 -4.79 9.75
CA ILE A 24 4.61 -6.06 9.24
C ILE A 24 5.62 -7.19 9.42
N PHE A 25 6.90 -6.96 9.08
CA PHE A 25 7.92 -8.00 9.03
C PHE A 25 8.83 -8.08 10.26
N ASP A 26 8.58 -7.30 11.31
CA ASP A 26 9.38 -7.34 12.54
C ASP A 26 8.97 -8.51 13.43
N GLU A 27 9.65 -9.64 13.29
CA GLU A 27 9.44 -10.87 14.07
C GLU A 27 9.84 -10.73 15.56
N ARG A 28 10.53 -9.64 15.95
CA ARG A 28 11.13 -9.50 17.29
C ARG A 28 10.27 -8.79 18.32
N LYS A 29 9.05 -8.35 17.96
CA LYS A 29 8.17 -7.66 18.91
C LYS A 29 7.41 -8.63 19.80
N GLU A 30 7.60 -8.50 21.11
CA GLU A 30 6.77 -9.18 22.13
C GLU A 30 5.29 -8.72 22.09
N GLN A 31 5.03 -7.54 21.52
CA GLN A 31 3.71 -6.93 21.42
C GLN A 31 3.10 -7.22 20.05
N ARG A 32 1.90 -7.84 20.03
CA ARG A 32 1.16 -8.12 18.79
C ARG A 32 0.92 -6.83 18.02
N THR A 33 1.46 -6.77 16.81
CA THR A 33 1.16 -5.71 15.85
C THR A 33 -0.32 -5.82 15.45
N ASP A 34 -1.06 -4.70 15.49
CA ASP A 34 -2.44 -4.67 15.01
C ASP A 34 -2.44 -4.66 13.47
N LEU A 35 -2.47 -5.86 12.89
CA LEU A 35 -2.47 -6.05 11.44
C LEU A 35 -3.73 -5.45 10.77
N GLN A 36 -4.83 -5.26 11.51
CA GLN A 36 -6.04 -4.61 10.97
C GLN A 36 -5.84 -3.11 10.80
N GLN A 37 -5.18 -2.45 11.76
CA GLN A 37 -4.81 -1.04 11.63
C GLN A 37 -3.84 -0.81 10.47
N ILE A 38 -2.90 -1.73 10.25
CA ILE A 38 -1.98 -1.67 9.11
C ILE A 38 -2.74 -1.73 7.78
N ILE A 39 -3.72 -2.62 7.65
CA ILE A 39 -4.57 -2.69 6.44
C ILE A 39 -5.29 -1.35 6.20
N GLN A 40 -5.83 -0.73 7.25
CA GLN A 40 -6.50 0.57 7.13
C GLN A 40 -5.54 1.67 6.66
N GLN A 41 -4.33 1.72 7.23
CA GLN A 41 -3.30 2.71 6.86
C GLN A 41 -2.82 2.51 5.41
N LEU A 42 -2.58 1.26 4.99
CA LEU A 42 -2.26 0.93 3.60
C LEU A 42 -3.39 1.36 2.65
N GLY A 43 -4.65 1.15 3.04
CA GLY A 43 -5.83 1.57 2.27
C GLY A 43 -5.94 3.10 2.11
N GLN A 44 -5.65 3.86 3.17
CA GLN A 44 -5.62 5.32 3.12
C GLN A 44 -4.53 5.82 2.17
N ASN A 45 -3.30 5.28 2.29
CA ASN A 45 -2.19 5.63 1.40
C ASN A 45 -2.47 5.26 -0.06
N ARG A 46 -3.12 4.12 -0.31
CA ARG A 46 -3.56 3.76 -1.67
C ARG A 46 -4.54 4.78 -2.25
N SER A 47 -5.50 5.25 -1.44
CA SER A 47 -6.47 6.26 -1.87
C SER A 47 -5.78 7.59 -2.21
N LEU A 48 -4.85 8.04 -1.37
CA LEU A 48 -4.06 9.24 -1.64
C LEU A 48 -3.25 9.12 -2.93
N LEU A 49 -2.55 8.00 -3.13
CA LEU A 49 -1.80 7.75 -4.37
C LEU A 49 -2.69 7.73 -5.62
N SER A 50 -3.93 7.25 -5.51
CA SER A 50 -4.90 7.28 -6.62
C SER A 50 -5.25 8.72 -7.01
N GLN A 51 -5.52 9.58 -6.02
CA GLN A 51 -5.84 11.00 -6.25
C GLN A 51 -4.66 11.78 -6.84
N LEU A 52 -3.43 11.48 -6.39
CA LEU A 52 -2.22 12.04 -6.98
C LEU A 52 -2.04 11.58 -8.43
N GLY A 53 -2.32 10.30 -8.73
CA GLY A 53 -2.30 9.77 -10.10
C GLY A 53 -3.27 10.50 -11.04
N GLU A 54 -4.49 10.76 -10.58
CA GLU A 54 -5.47 11.56 -11.35
C GLU A 54 -4.97 12.99 -11.60
N SER A 55 -4.32 13.60 -10.61
CA SER A 55 -3.73 14.93 -10.72
C SER A 55 -2.56 14.97 -11.71
N LEU A 56 -1.68 13.96 -11.70
CA LEU A 56 -0.59 13.79 -12.66
C LEU A 56 -1.12 13.54 -14.08
N PHE A 57 -2.17 12.73 -14.21
CA PHE A 57 -2.82 12.50 -15.50
C PHE A 57 -3.43 13.79 -16.06
N SER A 58 -4.14 14.55 -15.23
CA SER A 58 -4.68 15.86 -15.62
C SER A 58 -3.57 16.82 -16.06
N SER A 59 -2.46 16.88 -15.31
CA SER A 59 -1.29 17.69 -15.64
C SER A 59 -0.68 17.30 -16.99
N THR A 60 -0.56 15.99 -17.26
CA THR A 60 -0.07 15.47 -18.54
C THR A 60 -0.93 15.94 -19.71
N ARG A 61 -2.26 15.91 -19.57
CA ARG A 61 -3.18 16.40 -20.62
C ARG A 61 -3.03 17.89 -20.86
N LEU A 62 -2.87 18.70 -19.81
CA LEU A 62 -2.68 20.15 -19.95
C LEU A 62 -1.39 20.48 -20.71
N LEU A 63 -0.30 19.76 -20.42
CA LEU A 63 0.96 19.92 -21.14
C LEU A 63 0.84 19.53 -22.61
N ALA A 64 0.18 18.41 -22.89
CA ALA A 64 -0.08 17.97 -24.25
C ALA A 64 -0.91 18.99 -25.04
N PHE A 65 -1.95 19.55 -24.42
CA PHE A 65 -2.77 20.61 -25.03
C PHE A 65 -1.95 21.86 -25.34
N TYR A 66 -1.16 22.35 -24.38
CA TYR A 66 -0.30 23.51 -24.60
C TYR A 66 0.69 23.26 -25.74
N ARG A 67 1.29 22.07 -25.79
CA ARG A 67 2.24 21.70 -26.86
C ARG A 67 1.62 21.78 -28.25
N LEU A 68 0.35 21.40 -28.40
CA LEU A 68 -0.38 21.47 -29.68
C LEU A 68 -0.65 22.92 -30.12
N HIS A 69 -0.86 23.83 -29.17
CA HIS A 69 -1.18 25.23 -29.47
C HIS A 69 0.03 26.18 -29.47
N ALA A 70 1.20 25.75 -28.97
CA ALA A 70 2.44 26.53 -28.91
C ALA A 70 3.24 26.54 -30.24
N ASN A 71 2.58 26.82 -31.37
CA ASN A 71 3.18 26.83 -32.72
C ASN A 71 3.96 28.12 -33.08
N GLU A 72 4.15 29.04 -32.14
CA GLU A 72 4.91 30.27 -32.36
C GLU A 72 6.44 29.99 -32.43
N PRO A 73 7.14 30.40 -33.51
CA PRO A 73 8.55 30.10 -33.72
C PRO A 73 9.51 30.80 -32.72
N ARG A 74 9.03 31.78 -31.95
CA ARG A 74 9.84 32.57 -30.99
C ARG A 74 10.05 31.93 -29.60
N GLN A 75 9.55 30.73 -29.35
CA GLN A 75 9.46 30.14 -27.99
C GLN A 75 10.42 28.96 -27.71
N SER A 76 11.67 28.98 -28.20
CA SER A 76 12.59 27.84 -28.04
C SER A 76 12.86 27.46 -26.57
N VAL A 77 13.00 28.45 -25.68
CA VAL A 77 13.20 28.24 -24.24
C VAL A 77 11.97 27.61 -23.58
N ALA A 78 10.76 28.07 -23.91
CA ALA A 78 9.52 27.53 -23.36
C ALA A 78 9.29 26.07 -23.79
N LYS A 79 9.68 25.70 -25.02
CA LYS A 79 9.66 24.30 -25.50
C LYS A 79 10.61 23.40 -24.70
N GLY A 80 11.77 23.93 -24.30
CA GLY A 80 12.72 23.21 -23.44
C GLY A 80 12.17 22.95 -22.04
N LEU A 81 11.62 23.99 -21.40
CA LEU A 81 10.99 23.88 -20.08
C LEU A 81 9.79 22.93 -20.09
N LEU A 82 8.95 22.99 -21.13
CA LEU A 82 7.81 22.09 -21.25
C LEU A 82 8.24 20.62 -21.37
N LYS A 83 9.29 20.33 -22.15
CA LYS A 83 9.85 18.97 -22.25
C LYS A 83 10.43 18.48 -20.93
N ALA A 84 11.05 19.36 -20.14
CA ALA A 84 11.54 19.00 -18.81
C ALA A 84 10.35 18.63 -17.90
N LEU A 85 9.32 19.48 -17.86
CA LEU A 85 8.14 19.25 -17.04
C LEU A 85 7.35 17.99 -17.45
N GLU A 86 7.25 17.68 -18.75
CA GLU A 86 6.66 16.43 -19.23
C GLU A 86 7.42 15.18 -18.72
N ARG A 87 8.75 15.25 -18.66
CA ARG A 87 9.57 14.15 -18.12
C ARG A 87 9.39 14.02 -16.61
N ASP A 88 9.34 15.13 -15.89
CA ASP A 88 9.14 15.12 -14.43
C ASP A 88 7.78 14.51 -14.08
N VAL A 89 6.69 14.96 -14.73
CA VAL A 89 5.35 14.40 -14.53
C VAL A 89 5.31 12.89 -14.83
N ARG A 90 5.99 12.45 -15.90
CA ARG A 90 6.10 11.02 -16.22
C ARG A 90 6.86 10.25 -15.13
N SER A 91 7.99 10.77 -14.68
CA SER A 91 8.81 10.14 -13.63
C SER A 91 8.05 10.01 -12.32
N LEU A 92 7.28 11.04 -11.94
CA LEU A 92 6.40 10.97 -10.76
C LEU A 92 5.28 9.94 -10.94
N GLY A 93 4.71 9.81 -12.14
CA GLY A 93 3.72 8.77 -12.44
C GLY A 93 4.29 7.36 -12.32
N GLU A 94 5.52 7.13 -12.79
CA GLU A 94 6.22 5.85 -12.61
C GLU A 94 6.52 5.57 -11.13
N HIS A 95 6.91 6.60 -10.37
CA HIS A 95 7.13 6.48 -8.93
C HIS A 95 5.84 6.13 -8.17
N GLN A 96 4.74 6.82 -8.47
CA GLN A 96 3.41 6.53 -7.94
C GLN A 96 2.97 5.08 -8.25
N ALA A 97 3.18 4.61 -9.48
CA ALA A 97 2.86 3.24 -9.87
C ALA A 97 3.68 2.20 -9.06
N ARG A 98 4.96 2.48 -8.80
CA ARG A 98 5.80 1.63 -7.93
C ARG A 98 5.24 1.57 -6.51
N LEU A 99 4.90 2.70 -5.91
CA LEU A 99 4.34 2.76 -4.55
C LEU A 99 3.00 2.01 -4.43
N LEU A 100 2.15 2.08 -5.47
CA LEU A 100 0.92 1.28 -5.52
C LEU A 100 1.21 -0.23 -5.54
N GLY A 101 2.26 -0.65 -6.25
CA GLY A 101 2.73 -2.04 -6.25
C GLY A 101 3.24 -2.47 -4.87
N ASP A 102 4.03 -1.62 -4.20
CA ASP A 102 4.53 -1.87 -2.85
C ASP A 102 3.37 -2.01 -1.85
N ILE A 103 2.33 -1.16 -1.95
CA ILE A 103 1.12 -1.30 -1.11
C ILE A 103 0.42 -2.65 -1.36
N ALA A 104 0.26 -3.07 -2.61
CA ALA A 104 -0.39 -4.33 -2.93
C ALA A 104 0.39 -5.52 -2.31
N PHE A 105 1.71 -5.51 -2.46
CA PHE A 105 2.58 -6.50 -1.82
C PHE A 105 2.42 -6.52 -0.29
N LEU A 106 2.43 -5.34 0.36
CA LEU A 106 2.26 -5.25 1.81
C LEU A 106 0.88 -5.70 2.27
N LEU A 107 -0.18 -5.41 1.50
CA LEU A 107 -1.53 -5.87 1.79
C LEU A 107 -1.61 -7.40 1.73
N ASP A 108 -1.09 -8.02 0.68
CA ASP A 108 -1.06 -9.47 0.51
C ASP A 108 -0.25 -10.16 1.61
N ALA A 109 0.92 -9.59 1.96
CA ALA A 109 1.74 -10.08 3.07
C ALA A 109 0.99 -9.98 4.42
N THR A 110 0.33 -8.85 4.68
CA THR A 110 -0.44 -8.64 5.92
C THR A 110 -1.60 -9.62 6.04
N LEU A 111 -2.35 -9.84 4.95
CA LEU A 111 -3.41 -10.85 4.91
C LEU A 111 -2.87 -12.26 5.11
N GLY A 112 -1.70 -12.57 4.54
CA GLY A 112 -0.98 -13.82 4.76
C GLY A 112 -0.65 -14.06 6.23
N LEU A 113 -0.12 -13.04 6.93
CA LEU A 113 0.18 -13.10 8.37
C LEU A 113 -1.09 -13.29 9.21
N ILE A 114 -2.17 -12.57 8.92
CA ILE A 114 -3.46 -12.76 9.61
C ILE A 114 -3.94 -14.21 9.48
N ASN A 115 -3.86 -14.79 8.29
CA ASN A 115 -4.24 -16.18 8.07
C ASN A 115 -3.36 -17.16 8.88
N ILE A 116 -2.06 -16.89 8.99
CA ILE A 116 -1.14 -17.70 9.82
C ILE A 116 -1.53 -17.61 11.30
N GLU A 117 -1.79 -16.40 11.83
CA GLU A 117 -2.20 -16.20 13.22
C GLU A 117 -3.53 -16.91 13.54
N GLN A 118 -4.51 -16.83 12.62
CA GLN A 118 -5.80 -17.51 12.77
C GLN A 118 -5.66 -19.03 12.73
N ASN A 119 -4.85 -19.57 11.82
CA ASN A 119 -4.59 -21.01 11.74
C ASN A 119 -3.90 -21.56 13.00
N ALA A 120 -3.01 -20.78 13.63
CA ALA A 120 -2.39 -21.17 14.88
C ALA A 120 -3.41 -21.29 16.02
N ILE A 121 -4.38 -20.36 16.11
CA ILE A 121 -5.47 -20.41 17.10
C ILE A 121 -6.35 -21.66 16.88
N ILE A 122 -6.74 -21.94 15.62
CA ILE A 122 -7.54 -23.12 15.29
C ILE A 122 -6.79 -24.41 15.68
N LYS A 123 -5.49 -24.50 15.38
CA LYS A 123 -4.67 -25.68 15.70
C LYS A 123 -4.65 -26.00 17.19
N VAL A 124 -4.53 -24.98 18.05
CA VAL A 124 -4.57 -25.16 19.51
C VAL A 124 -5.94 -25.68 19.96
N PHE A 125 -7.03 -25.11 19.44
CA PHE A 125 -8.38 -25.54 19.79
C PHE A 125 -8.67 -26.98 19.34
N SER A 126 -8.23 -27.37 18.14
CA SER A 126 -8.36 -28.74 17.65
C SER A 126 -7.57 -29.75 18.51
N ILE A 127 -6.35 -29.42 18.92
CA ILE A 127 -5.55 -30.28 19.82
C ILE A 127 -6.26 -30.45 21.17
N ALA A 128 -6.78 -29.35 21.75
CA ALA A 128 -7.53 -29.42 23.00
C ALA A 128 -8.80 -30.29 22.86
N ALA A 129 -9.57 -30.10 21.78
CA ALA A 129 -10.77 -30.90 21.53
C ALA A 129 -10.45 -32.40 21.43
N VAL A 130 -9.39 -32.80 20.73
CA VAL A 130 -8.96 -34.21 20.63
C VAL A 130 -8.58 -34.78 22.00
N LEU A 131 -7.98 -33.99 22.88
CA LEU A 131 -7.61 -34.43 24.24
C LEU A 131 -8.81 -34.53 25.19
N PHE A 132 -9.79 -33.62 25.08
CA PHE A 132 -10.89 -33.52 26.03
C PHE A 132 -12.18 -34.22 25.59
N LEU A 133 -12.46 -34.33 24.28
CA LEU A 133 -13.70 -34.98 23.79
C LEU A 133 -13.80 -36.47 24.16
N PRO A 134 -12.75 -37.31 24.04
CA PRO A 134 -12.85 -38.72 24.39
C PRO A 134 -13.11 -38.96 25.89
N PRO A 135 -12.37 -38.34 26.84
CA PRO A 135 -12.67 -38.46 28.26
C PRO A 135 -14.05 -37.91 28.64
N THR A 136 -14.50 -36.84 27.97
CA THR A 136 -15.85 -36.28 28.20
C THR A 136 -16.93 -37.26 27.76
N LEU A 137 -16.79 -37.88 26.58
CA LEU A 137 -17.72 -38.91 26.10
C LEU A 137 -17.75 -40.12 27.04
N VAL A 138 -16.60 -40.64 27.46
CA VAL A 138 -16.52 -41.74 28.43
C VAL A 138 -17.17 -41.35 29.75
N GLY A 139 -16.89 -40.13 30.25
CA GLY A 139 -17.54 -39.59 31.44
C GLY A 139 -19.05 -39.48 31.33
N THR A 140 -19.60 -39.10 30.18
CA THR A 140 -21.06 -39.05 29.97
C THR A 140 -21.71 -40.44 29.90
N VAL A 141 -21.00 -41.44 29.39
CA VAL A 141 -21.52 -42.81 29.28
C VAL A 141 -21.49 -43.53 30.64
N TYR A 142 -20.49 -43.27 31.47
CA TYR A 142 -20.31 -43.94 32.77
C TYR A 142 -20.74 -43.11 33.98
N GLY A 143 -21.00 -41.82 33.80
CA GLY A 143 -21.44 -40.88 34.83
C GLY A 143 -22.96 -40.65 34.88
N MET A 144 -23.72 -41.26 33.95
CA MET A 144 -25.17 -41.50 34.04
C MET A 144 -25.41 -42.92 34.57
#